data_AF-A0A0K2UKV1-F1
#
_entry.id   AF-A0A0K2UKV1-F1
#
_cell.length_a   1.000
_cell.length_b   1.000
_cell.length_c   1.000
_cell.angle_alpha   90.00
_cell.angle_beta   90.00
_cell.angle_gamma   90.00
#
_symmetry.space_group_name_H-M   'P 1'
#
loop_
_entity.id
_entity.type
_entity.pdbx_description
1 polymer ?
#
loop_
_entity_poly.entity_id
_entity_poly.type
_entity_poly.pdbx_seq_one_letter_code
_entity_poly.pdbx_strand_id
1 'polypeptide(L)'
;MGQRKSKTRRGSLQRSRPSTPPNTLENILSSTERTEEFKEFLHSLDEECEEETLRVDWLDFLLLSRDLHAVESSSSSAGLKRRLLREIQDIYFVENSSHRLNLSNDALWRECARFQTSSDLRLSPIWKAHDDVLKNLDDISRHFLSMHPLSSPRVHEVISCLL
;
A
#
# COMPACT_ATOMS: atom_id res chain seq x y z
N MET A 1 -16.55 -66.56 4.34
CA MET A 1 -15.55 -65.48 4.16
C MET A 1 -16.05 -64.53 3.08
N GLY A 2 -15.98 -63.21 3.27
CA GLY A 2 -16.29 -62.22 2.23
C GLY A 2 -17.18 -61.09 2.71
N GLN A 3 -16.60 -59.90 2.86
CA GLN A 3 -17.07 -58.77 3.68
C GLN A 3 -18.07 -57.82 2.99
N ARG A 4 -18.92 -57.22 3.83
CA ARG A 4 -19.72 -55.98 3.62
C ARG A 4 -18.90 -54.84 3.03
N LYS A 5 -19.45 -54.05 2.08
CA LYS A 5 -19.20 -52.60 1.95
C LYS A 5 -20.39 -51.85 1.33
N SER A 6 -21.21 -51.24 2.16
CA SER A 6 -22.06 -50.09 1.82
C SER A 6 -21.18 -48.83 1.90
N LYS A 7 -21.18 -47.96 0.88
CA LYS A 7 -20.67 -46.58 1.02
C LYS A 7 -21.39 -45.62 0.10
N THR A 8 -22.46 -45.04 0.63
CA THR A 8 -23.10 -43.81 0.15
C THR A 8 -22.10 -42.67 0.24
N ARG A 9 -21.55 -42.23 -0.90
CA ARG A 9 -20.80 -40.98 -1.00
C ARG A 9 -21.79 -39.81 -0.97
N ARG A 10 -22.05 -39.25 0.21
CA ARG A 10 -22.59 -37.88 0.34
C ARG A 10 -21.48 -36.92 -0.08
N GLY A 11 -21.55 -36.44 -1.32
CA GLY A 11 -20.82 -35.25 -1.74
C GLY A 11 -21.36 -34.06 -0.98
N SER A 12 -20.67 -33.66 0.09
CA SER A 12 -20.87 -32.37 0.71
C SER A 12 -20.39 -31.31 -0.28
N LEU A 13 -21.32 -30.59 -0.89
CA LEU A 13 -21.06 -29.34 -1.60
C LEU A 13 -20.44 -28.38 -0.58
N GLN A 14 -19.10 -28.29 -0.58
CA GLN A 14 -18.41 -27.16 0.03
C GLN A 14 -18.96 -25.92 -0.65
N ARG A 15 -19.80 -25.16 0.05
CA ARG A 15 -20.11 -23.77 -0.29
C ARG A 15 -18.78 -23.05 -0.32
N SER A 16 -18.28 -22.77 -1.51
CA SER A 16 -17.22 -21.80 -1.73
C SER A 16 -17.67 -20.53 -1.04
N ARG A 17 -17.07 -20.21 0.12
CA ARG A 17 -17.27 -18.91 0.76
C ARG A 17 -16.93 -17.85 -0.30
N PRO A 18 -17.75 -16.79 -0.45
CA PRO A 18 -17.33 -15.66 -1.28
C PRO A 18 -15.98 -15.20 -0.74
N SER A 19 -14.96 -15.24 -1.61
CA SER A 19 -13.63 -14.77 -1.25
C SER A 19 -13.76 -13.28 -0.97
N THR A 20 -13.71 -12.90 0.30
CA THR A 20 -13.51 -11.50 0.69
C THR A 20 -12.31 -10.98 -0.11
N PRO A 21 -12.39 -9.79 -0.73
CA PRO A 21 -11.24 -9.21 -1.41
C PRO A 21 -10.03 -9.27 -0.46
N PRO A 22 -8.83 -9.61 -0.96
CA PRO A 22 -7.66 -9.68 -0.09
C PRO A 22 -7.49 -8.32 0.59
N ASN A 23 -7.44 -8.28 1.91
CA ASN A 23 -7.24 -7.06 2.70
C ASN A 23 -5.82 -6.53 2.46
N THR A 24 -5.63 -5.80 1.36
CA THR A 24 -4.34 -5.27 0.91
C THR A 24 -4.31 -3.75 1.03
N LEU A 25 -3.11 -3.20 1.12
CA LEU A 25 -2.86 -1.76 1.03
C LEU A 25 -3.48 -1.15 -0.24
N GLU A 26 -3.48 -1.88 -1.36
CA GLU A 26 -4.12 -1.44 -2.61
C GLU A 26 -5.59 -1.05 -2.44
N ASN A 27 -6.36 -1.78 -1.61
CA ASN A 27 -7.77 -1.44 -1.39
C ASN A 27 -7.92 -0.10 -0.66
N ILE A 28 -7.01 0.22 0.27
CA ILE A 28 -6.98 1.51 0.95
C ILE A 28 -6.67 2.61 -0.07
N LEU A 29 -5.59 2.44 -0.84
CA LEU A 29 -5.09 3.42 -1.81
C LEU A 29 -6.03 3.64 -3.02
N SER A 30 -7.01 2.76 -3.20
CA SER A 30 -8.03 2.86 -4.26
C SER A 30 -9.11 3.90 -3.98
N SER A 31 -9.28 4.31 -2.71
CA SER A 31 -10.27 5.30 -2.29
C SER A 31 -9.59 6.46 -1.56
N THR A 32 -9.88 7.70 -1.99
CA THR A 32 -9.37 8.91 -1.33
C THR A 32 -9.78 8.95 0.14
N GLU A 33 -11.05 8.67 0.44
CA GLU A 33 -11.58 8.66 1.82
C GLU A 33 -10.81 7.67 2.71
N ARG A 34 -10.58 6.44 2.22
CA ARG A 34 -9.82 5.43 2.98
C ARG A 34 -8.34 5.77 3.10
N THR A 35 -7.77 6.42 2.09
CA THR A 35 -6.39 6.88 2.14
C THR A 35 -6.22 7.94 3.23
N GLU A 36 -7.18 8.88 3.36
CA GLU A 36 -7.18 9.87 4.43
C GLU A 36 -7.40 9.22 5.81
N GLU A 37 -8.37 8.30 5.96
CA GLU A 37 -8.54 7.55 7.21
C GLU A 37 -7.25 6.80 7.62
N PHE A 38 -6.56 6.20 6.64
CA PHE A 38 -5.31 5.51 6.90
C PHE A 38 -4.20 6.49 7.26
N LYS A 39 -4.16 7.68 6.64
CA LYS A 39 -3.21 8.74 6.96
C LYS A 39 -3.39 9.25 8.40
N GLU A 40 -4.63 9.47 8.84
CA GLU A 40 -4.95 9.81 10.23
C GLU A 40 -4.52 8.70 11.20
N PHE A 41 -4.75 7.44 10.83
CA PHE A 41 -4.29 6.30 11.62
C PHE A 41 -2.76 6.25 11.74
N LEU A 42 -2.02 6.45 10.65
CA LEU A 42 -0.56 6.49 10.70
C LEU A 42 -0.05 7.64 11.57
N HIS A 43 -0.69 8.81 11.49
CA HIS A 43 -0.36 9.95 12.36
C HIS A 43 -0.54 9.61 13.84
N SER A 44 -1.63 8.92 14.21
CA SER A 44 -1.81 8.48 15.60
C SER A 44 -0.73 7.50 16.08
N LEU A 45 -0.26 6.60 15.22
CA LEU A 45 0.85 5.69 15.55
C LEU A 45 2.18 6.41 15.68
N ASP A 46 2.42 7.43 14.85
CA ASP A 46 3.60 8.29 14.90
C ASP A 46 3.63 9.08 16.21
N GLU A 47 2.51 9.69 16.60
CA GLU A 47 2.36 10.37 17.91
C GLU A 47 2.60 9.43 19.10
N GLU A 48 2.05 8.21 19.08
CA GLU A 48 2.23 7.22 20.15
C GLU A 48 3.67 6.72 20.27
N CYS A 49 4.44 6.72 19.18
CA CYS A 49 5.82 6.25 19.14
C CYS A 49 6.87 7.35 19.34
N GLU A 50 6.45 8.60 19.54
CA GLU A 50 7.34 9.79 19.54
C GLU A 50 8.15 9.92 18.22
N GLU A 51 7.63 9.39 17.11
CA GLU A 51 8.22 9.49 15.77
C GLU A 51 7.52 10.62 15.02
N GLU A 52 8.26 11.66 14.57
CA GLU A 52 7.64 12.79 13.86
C GLU A 52 7.30 12.38 12.42
N THR A 53 6.01 12.15 12.16
CA THR A 53 5.39 11.92 10.82
C THR A 53 6.01 10.85 9.93
N LEU A 54 6.84 9.95 10.48
CA LEU A 54 7.60 8.95 9.75
C LEU A 54 6.73 8.12 8.80
N ARG A 55 5.62 7.58 9.29
CA ARG A 55 4.75 6.67 8.52
C ARG A 55 3.85 7.47 7.58
N VAL A 56 3.51 8.69 7.95
CA VAL A 56 2.80 9.63 7.06
C VAL A 56 3.66 9.96 5.84
N ASP A 57 4.96 10.24 6.05
CA ASP A 57 5.91 10.51 4.97
C ASP A 57 6.12 9.30 4.05
N TRP A 58 6.09 8.08 4.60
CA TRP A 58 6.08 6.85 3.83
C TRP A 58 4.86 6.77 2.89
N LEU A 59 3.67 7.09 3.38
CA LEU A 59 2.45 7.06 2.57
C LEU A 59 2.47 8.13 1.48
N ASP A 60 2.88 9.35 1.82
CA ASP A 60 2.97 10.45 0.86
C ASP A 60 4.02 10.16 -0.24
N PHE A 61 5.14 9.54 0.12
CA PHE A 61 6.12 9.06 -0.85
C PHE A 61 5.57 7.98 -1.79
N LEU A 62 4.78 7.03 -1.29
CA LEU A 62 4.14 6.02 -2.15
C LEU A 62 3.17 6.65 -3.16
N LEU A 63 2.38 7.63 -2.72
CA LEU A 63 1.43 8.33 -3.58
C LEU A 63 2.16 9.11 -4.69
N LEU A 64 3.22 9.85 -4.33
CA LEU A 64 4.07 10.54 -5.30
C LEU A 64 4.78 9.59 -6.27
N SER A 65 5.24 8.44 -5.77
CA SER A 65 5.87 7.40 -6.59
C SER A 65 4.87 6.76 -7.56
N ARG A 66 3.61 6.57 -7.15
CA ARG A 66 2.53 6.10 -8.04
C ARG A 66 2.26 7.08 -9.17
N ASP A 67 2.23 8.38 -8.87
CA ASP A 67 2.05 9.43 -9.89
C ASP A 67 3.24 9.46 -10.85
N LEU A 68 4.47 9.31 -10.34
CA LEU A 68 5.66 9.16 -11.16
C LEU A 68 5.58 7.95 -12.11
N HIS A 69 5.06 6.81 -11.63
CA HIS A 69 4.90 5.59 -12.41
C HIS A 69 3.86 5.77 -13.54
N ALA A 70 2.73 6.40 -13.23
CA ALA A 70 1.70 6.71 -14.23
C ALA A 70 2.27 7.56 -15.38
N VAL A 71 3.15 8.51 -15.04
CA VAL A 71 3.79 9.44 -15.98
C VAL A 71 4.99 8.81 -16.71
N GLU A 72 5.67 7.81 -16.12
CA GLU A 72 6.80 7.11 -16.73
C GLU A 72 6.41 6.38 -18.03
N SER A 73 5.22 5.80 -18.06
CA SER A 73 4.69 5.10 -19.23
C SER A 73 4.43 6.01 -20.44
N SER A 74 4.38 7.33 -20.23
CA SER A 74 3.98 8.32 -21.23
C SER A 74 5.19 9.10 -21.76
N SER A 75 5.52 8.93 -23.04
CA SER A 75 6.66 9.62 -23.67
C SER A 75 6.49 11.15 -23.75
N SER A 76 5.24 11.63 -23.76
CA SER A 76 4.89 13.06 -23.87
C SER A 76 5.11 13.85 -22.57
N SER A 77 5.36 13.18 -21.45
CA SER A 77 5.38 13.77 -20.11
C SER A 77 6.76 13.81 -19.46
N ALA A 78 7.83 13.80 -20.25
CA ALA A 78 9.22 13.87 -19.77
C ALA A 78 9.52 15.10 -18.89
N GLY A 79 8.81 16.21 -19.08
CA GLY A 79 8.89 17.38 -18.21
C GLY A 79 8.27 17.13 -16.83
N LEU A 80 7.09 16.51 -16.80
CA LEU A 80 6.39 16.16 -15.57
C LEU A 80 7.13 15.07 -14.79
N LYS A 81 7.67 14.04 -15.48
CA LYS A 81 8.53 13.00 -14.88
C LYS A 81 9.71 13.63 -14.14
N ARG A 82 10.40 14.59 -14.78
CA ARG A 82 11.53 15.30 -14.16
C ARG A 82 11.11 16.16 -12.97
N ARG A 83 9.95 16.80 -13.04
CA ARG A 83 9.40 17.59 -11.94
C ARG A 83 9.09 16.71 -10.73
N LEU A 84 8.32 15.63 -10.92
CA LEU A 84 7.95 14.70 -9.84
C LEU A 84 9.18 14.04 -9.21
N LEU A 85 10.14 13.63 -10.04
CA LEU A 85 11.39 13.07 -9.53
C LEU A 85 12.17 14.08 -8.67
N ARG A 86 12.24 15.34 -9.11
CA ARG A 86 12.91 16.39 -8.33
C ARG A 86 12.18 16.63 -7.01
N GLU A 87 10.86 16.69 -7.04
CA GLU A 87 10.03 16.85 -5.85
C GLU A 87 10.27 15.71 -4.84
N ILE A 88 10.27 14.45 -5.30
CA ILE A 88 10.63 13.29 -4.47
C ILE A 88 12.03 13.42 -3.88
N GLN A 89 13.01 13.86 -4.67
CA GLN A 89 14.39 14.03 -4.20
C GLN A 89 14.52 15.13 -3.15
N ASP A 90 13.94 16.29 -3.41
CA ASP A 90 14.03 17.48 -2.57
C ASP A 90 13.34 17.26 -1.21
N ILE A 91 12.22 16.52 -1.20
CA ILE A 91 11.47 16.21 0.03
C ILE A 91 12.16 15.08 0.80
N TYR A 92 12.48 13.95 0.16
CA TYR A 92 12.77 12.72 0.91
C TYR A 92 14.25 12.29 0.95
N PHE A 93 15.05 12.80 0.02
CA PHE A 93 16.45 12.36 -0.19
C PHE A 93 17.47 13.50 -0.02
N VAL A 94 17.09 14.55 0.69
CA VAL A 94 17.99 15.60 1.18
C VAL A 94 18.44 15.24 2.60
N GLU A 95 19.74 15.37 2.87
CA GLU A 95 20.39 14.89 4.10
C GLU A 95 19.81 15.50 5.39
N ASN A 96 19.33 16.75 5.32
CA ASN A 96 18.73 17.47 6.44
C ASN A 96 17.22 17.72 6.25
N SER A 97 16.53 16.89 5.47
CA SER A 97 15.08 17.01 5.34
C SER A 97 14.40 16.56 6.63
N SER A 98 13.39 17.31 7.06
CA SER A 98 12.44 16.86 8.10
C SER A 98 11.65 15.64 7.66
N HIS A 99 11.49 15.45 6.35
CA HIS A 99 10.76 14.33 5.74
C HIS A 99 11.71 13.25 5.23
N ARG A 100 12.90 13.10 5.82
CA ARG A 100 13.86 12.10 5.34
C ARG A 100 13.27 10.70 5.46
N LEU A 101 13.15 9.98 4.33
CA LEU A 101 12.65 8.61 4.36
C LEU A 101 13.61 7.70 5.13
N ASN A 102 13.08 7.08 6.19
CA ASN A 102 13.74 5.99 6.87
C ASN A 102 13.54 4.69 6.07
N LEU A 103 14.52 4.34 5.25
CA LEU A 103 14.54 3.09 4.50
C LEU A 103 15.27 2.01 5.29
N SER A 104 14.92 0.73 5.08
CA SER A 104 15.59 -0.40 5.71
C SER A 104 17.08 -0.53 5.33
N ASN A 105 17.51 0.18 4.29
CA ASN A 105 18.87 0.15 3.75
C ASN A 105 19.38 1.57 3.47
N ASP A 106 20.28 2.07 4.33
CA ASP A 106 20.93 3.38 4.16
C ASP A 106 21.71 3.53 2.85
N ALA A 107 22.22 2.43 2.28
CA ALA A 107 22.92 2.49 1.00
C ALA A 107 21.94 2.81 -0.15
N LEU A 108 20.70 2.32 -0.06
CA LEU A 108 19.64 2.64 -1.00
C LEU A 108 19.22 4.11 -0.90
N TRP A 109 19.12 4.65 0.33
CA TRP A 109 18.87 6.07 0.53
C TRP A 109 19.95 6.93 -0.15
N ARG A 110 21.23 6.58 0.05
CA ARG A 110 22.36 7.29 -0.59
C ARG A 110 22.34 7.17 -2.11
N GLU A 111 21.90 6.04 -2.65
CA GLU A 111 21.73 5.85 -4.11
C GLU A 111 20.65 6.80 -4.66
N CYS A 112 19.52 6.92 -3.96
CA CYS A 112 18.43 7.83 -4.32
C CYS A 112 18.85 9.31 -4.21
N ALA A 113 19.59 9.68 -3.15
CA ALA A 113 20.09 11.04 -2.94
C ALA A 113 21.11 11.49 -4.00
N ARG A 114 21.94 10.57 -4.51
CA ARG A 114 22.96 10.87 -5.52
C ARG A 114 22.41 11.05 -6.93
N PHE A 115 21.13 10.77 -7.14
CA PHE A 115 20.49 10.70 -8.46
C PHE A 115 20.12 12.09 -9.04
N GLN A 116 20.64 13.19 -8.50
CA GLN A 116 20.09 14.54 -8.69
C GLN A 116 20.18 15.16 -10.10
N THR A 117 20.90 14.60 -11.09
CA THR A 117 21.17 15.38 -12.34
C THR A 117 21.41 14.60 -13.64
N SER A 118 21.37 13.27 -13.68
CA SER A 118 21.69 12.56 -14.94
C SER A 118 20.55 12.63 -15.97
N SER A 119 20.88 12.94 -17.22
CA SER A 119 19.98 12.87 -18.39
C SER A 119 19.35 11.49 -18.59
N ASP A 120 19.99 10.47 -18.05
CA ASP A 120 19.51 9.09 -18.00
C ASP A 120 18.65 8.92 -16.74
N LEU A 121 17.31 8.99 -16.92
CA LEU A 121 16.33 8.88 -15.84
C LEU A 121 16.21 7.43 -15.34
N ARG A 122 17.26 6.91 -14.71
CA ARG A 122 17.26 5.60 -14.03
C ARG A 122 16.44 5.65 -12.76
N LEU A 123 15.15 5.38 -12.86
CA LEU A 123 14.23 5.33 -11.70
C LEU A 123 14.42 4.09 -10.80
N SER A 124 15.32 3.16 -11.15
CA SER A 124 15.51 1.91 -10.40
C SER A 124 15.72 2.11 -8.88
N PRO A 125 16.52 3.08 -8.39
CA PRO A 125 16.67 3.31 -6.96
C PRO A 125 15.36 3.76 -6.30
N ILE A 126 14.61 4.64 -6.98
CA ILE A 126 13.30 5.11 -6.51
C ILE A 126 12.32 3.94 -6.41
N TRP A 127 12.31 3.03 -7.40
CA TRP A 127 11.45 1.84 -7.37
C TRP A 127 11.82 0.87 -6.26
N LYS A 128 13.11 0.69 -5.98
CA LYS A 128 13.54 -0.10 -4.81
C LYS A 128 13.11 0.54 -3.49
N ALA A 129 13.19 1.87 -3.38
CA ALA A 129 12.74 2.61 -2.19
C ALA A 129 11.21 2.51 -2.04
N HIS A 130 10.48 2.61 -3.15
CA HIS A 130 9.03 2.35 -3.19
C HIS A 130 8.70 0.97 -2.65
N ASP A 131 9.37 -0.09 -3.11
CA ASP A 131 9.09 -1.46 -2.67
C ASP A 131 9.41 -1.68 -1.19
N ASP A 132 10.47 -1.05 -0.68
CA ASP A 132 10.83 -1.09 0.74
C ASP A 132 9.76 -0.42 1.61
N VAL A 133 9.32 0.77 1.23
CA VAL A 133 8.24 1.51 1.91
C VAL A 133 6.90 0.77 1.81
N LEU A 134 6.58 0.22 0.63
CA LEU A 134 5.37 -0.55 0.39
C LEU A 134 5.30 -1.75 1.33
N LYS A 135 6.41 -2.48 1.50
CA LYS A 135 6.48 -3.61 2.41
C LYS A 135 6.23 -3.19 3.86
N ASN A 136 6.83 -2.07 4.30
CA ASN A 136 6.65 -1.57 5.66
C ASN A 136 5.20 -1.12 5.92
N LEU A 137 4.56 -0.46 4.94
CA LEU A 137 3.18 -0.04 5.05
C LEU A 137 2.17 -1.19 4.89
N ASP A 138 2.48 -2.24 4.14
CA ASP A 138 1.57 -3.37 3.96
C ASP A 138 1.29 -4.07 5.30
N ASP A 139 2.30 -4.26 6.14
CA ASP A 139 2.12 -4.85 7.47
C ASP A 139 1.24 -3.97 8.38
N ILE A 140 1.42 -2.65 8.32
CA ILE A 140 0.61 -1.68 9.08
C ILE A 140 -0.83 -1.62 8.54
N SER A 141 -0.99 -1.71 7.22
CA SER A 141 -2.29 -1.69 6.55
C SER A 141 -3.19 -2.85 6.98
N ARG A 142 -2.60 -4.04 7.22
CA ARG A 142 -3.35 -5.20 7.73
C ARG A 142 -3.89 -4.95 9.13
N HIS A 143 -3.14 -4.22 9.97
CA HIS A 143 -3.61 -3.83 11.29
C HIS A 143 -4.77 -2.83 11.18
N PHE A 144 -4.63 -1.79 10.34
CA PHE A 144 -5.70 -0.83 10.07
C PHE A 144 -6.98 -1.53 9.57
N LEU A 145 -6.88 -2.42 8.58
CA LEU A 145 -8.02 -3.16 8.01
C LEU A 145 -8.66 -4.14 8.99
N SER A 146 -7.95 -4.57 10.03
CA SER A 146 -8.53 -5.38 11.10
C SER A 146 -9.44 -4.58 12.02
N MET A 147 -9.14 -3.29 12.22
CA MET A 147 -9.93 -2.36 13.03
C MET A 147 -11.02 -1.66 12.21
N HIS A 148 -10.75 -1.43 10.92
CA HIS A 148 -11.63 -0.76 9.96
C HIS A 148 -11.94 -1.69 8.78
N PRO A 149 -12.68 -2.80 8.99
CA PRO A 149 -12.99 -3.74 7.92
C PRO A 149 -13.63 -2.99 6.76
N LEU A 150 -13.18 -3.33 5.54
CA LEU A 150 -13.85 -2.89 4.33
C LEU A 150 -15.30 -3.29 4.47
N SER A 151 -16.20 -2.31 4.41
CA SER A 151 -17.64 -2.53 4.47
C SER A 151 -17.96 -3.61 3.44
N SER A 152 -18.15 -4.86 3.90
CA SER A 152 -18.69 -5.91 3.07
C SER A 152 -19.97 -5.32 2.47
N PRO A 153 -20.26 -5.51 1.17
CA PRO A 153 -21.63 -5.36 0.73
C PRO A 153 -22.43 -6.36 1.58
N ARG A 154 -23.02 -5.87 2.67
CA ARG A 154 -23.99 -6.59 3.45
C ARG A 154 -25.09 -6.84 2.46
N VAL A 155 -25.32 -8.11 2.20
CA VAL A 155 -26.48 -8.61 1.48
C VAL A 155 -27.69 -7.83 2.00
N HIS A 156 -28.16 -6.87 1.19
CA HIS A 156 -29.51 -6.37 1.26
C HIS A 156 -30.38 -7.53 0.80
N GLU A 157 -30.67 -8.48 1.68
CA GLU A 157 -31.85 -9.32 1.54
C GLU A 157 -32.75 -9.05 2.73
N VAL A 158 -33.69 -8.15 2.44
CA VAL A 158 -35.02 -8.11 3.04
C VAL A 158 -35.61 -9.52 3.00
N ILE A 159 -35.87 -10.14 4.16
CA ILE A 159 -37.04 -11.00 4.33
C ILE A 159 -37.65 -10.74 5.71
N SER A 160 -38.78 -10.02 5.69
CA SER A 160 -39.84 -10.11 6.68
C SER A 160 -40.14 -11.55 7.07
N CYS A 161 -40.12 -11.87 8.36
CA CYS A 161 -40.96 -12.92 8.96
C CYS A 161 -40.82 -12.92 10.48
N LEU A 162 -41.40 -11.91 11.14
CA LEU A 162 -41.92 -12.04 12.51
C LEU A 162 -43.22 -11.25 12.60
N LEU A 163 -44.25 -11.79 11.95
CA LEU A 163 -45.64 -11.70 12.40
C LEU A 163 -46.05 -13.10 12.83
#